data_AF-A0A967VS93-F1
#
_entry.id   AF-A0A967VS93-F1
#
_cell.length_a   1.000
_cell.length_b   1.000
_cell.length_c   1.000
_cell.angle_alpha   90.00
_cell.angle_beta   90.00
_cell.angle_gamma   90.00
#
_symmetry.space_group_name_H-M   'P 1'
#
loop_
_entity.id
_entity.type
_entity.pdbx_description
1 polymer ?
#
loop_
_entity_poly.entity_id
_entity_poly.type
_entity_poly.pdbx_seq_one_letter_code
_entity_poly.pdbx_strand_id
1 'polypeptide(L)'
;PGYTAPNQLPNPDLRPEETTAWEVGTDLGFFNERLGFVVTYYDNSTVDQIMPVQISRATGYTSRVLNAGEVRNWGTELLLNATPVRMDNGLRWDVTLNWAKNNSEVVELYGDLETLVLGTYWSLNIEARKGEPYGAFYGIGYKYDENGNLLVDDDGYPIDDPEAKVLGNYN
;
A
#
# COMPACT_ATOMS: atom_id res chain seq x y z
N PRO A 1 -7.29 41.47 13.08
CA PRO A 1 -7.33 40.50 11.96
C PRO A 1 -5.95 40.40 11.30
N GLY A 2 -5.23 39.30 11.54
CA GLY A 2 -3.93 39.05 10.89
C GLY A 2 -4.17 38.33 9.56
N TYR A 3 -3.71 38.93 8.46
CA TYR A 3 -3.66 38.26 7.17
C TYR A 3 -2.43 37.34 7.18
N THR A 4 -2.63 36.04 7.32
CA THR A 4 -1.57 35.06 7.06
C THR A 4 -1.63 34.67 5.59
N ALA A 5 -0.49 34.71 4.90
CA ALA A 5 -0.40 34.10 3.58
C ALA A 5 -0.56 32.57 3.77
N PRO A 6 -1.52 31.92 3.11
CA PRO A 6 -1.65 30.47 3.18
C PRO A 6 -0.38 29.82 2.61
N ASN A 7 0.17 28.87 3.36
CA ASN A 7 1.42 28.18 3.01
C ASN A 7 1.22 27.09 1.92
N GLN A 8 -0.03 26.90 1.50
CA GLN A 8 -0.49 25.95 0.50
C GLN A 8 -1.01 26.70 -0.73
N LEU A 9 -0.46 26.36 -1.90
CA LEU A 9 -0.91 26.88 -3.19
C LEU A 9 -2.18 26.12 -3.63
N PRO A 10 -3.33 26.79 -3.81
CA PRO A 10 -4.53 26.15 -4.36
C PRO A 10 -4.30 25.80 -5.84
N ASN A 11 -4.97 24.74 -6.30
CA ASN A 11 -4.94 24.32 -7.69
C ASN A 11 -6.36 24.42 -8.28
N PRO A 12 -6.63 25.38 -9.19
CA PRO A 12 -7.94 25.49 -9.83
C PRO A 12 -8.17 24.39 -10.87
N ASP A 13 -7.11 23.70 -11.31
CA ASP A 13 -7.13 22.68 -12.36
C ASP A 13 -7.30 21.26 -11.81
N LEU A 14 -7.89 21.11 -10.62
CA LEU A 14 -8.11 19.79 -10.02
C LEU A 14 -9.12 19.00 -10.83
N ARG A 15 -8.75 17.76 -11.15
CA ARG A 15 -9.64 16.75 -11.69
C ARG A 15 -10.25 15.93 -10.55
N PRO A 16 -11.45 15.37 -10.72
CA PRO A 16 -11.97 14.40 -9.76
C PRO A 16 -11.05 13.16 -9.71
N GLU A 17 -10.96 12.55 -8.53
CA GLU A 17 -10.35 11.22 -8.37
C GLU A 17 -11.24 10.18 -9.06
N GLU A 18 -10.63 9.29 -9.86
CA GLU A 18 -11.34 8.23 -10.60
C GLU A 18 -10.75 6.87 -10.23
N THR A 19 -11.60 5.88 -9.98
CA THR A 19 -11.17 4.49 -9.80
C THR A 19 -11.80 3.63 -10.89
N THR A 20 -10.95 2.98 -11.68
CA THR A 20 -11.35 1.93 -12.63
C THR A 20 -11.04 0.57 -12.02
N ALA A 21 -12.04 -0.30 -11.98
CA ALA A 21 -11.94 -1.63 -11.39
C ALA A 21 -12.44 -2.69 -12.37
N TRP A 22 -11.76 -3.83 -12.40
CA TRP A 22 -12.30 -5.04 -13.02
C TRP A 22 -12.16 -6.21 -12.06
N GLU A 23 -13.16 -7.09 -12.07
CA GLU A 23 -13.25 -8.22 -11.18
C GLU A 23 -13.71 -9.45 -11.96
N VAL A 24 -13.14 -10.60 -11.60
CA VAL A 24 -13.58 -11.90 -12.09
C VAL A 24 -13.65 -12.85 -10.92
N GLY A 25 -14.78 -13.56 -10.81
CA GLY A 25 -14.98 -14.48 -9.72
C GLY A 25 -15.78 -15.70 -10.13
N THR A 26 -15.72 -16.71 -9.27
CA THR A 26 -16.52 -17.92 -9.38
C THR A 26 -17.09 -18.27 -8.02
N ASP A 27 -18.30 -18.81 -8.04
CA ASP A 27 -18.99 -19.37 -6.89
C ASP A 27 -19.40 -20.80 -7.24
N LEU A 28 -18.82 -21.76 -6.54
CA LEU A 28 -18.99 -23.17 -6.82
C LEU A 28 -19.41 -23.94 -5.56
N GLY A 29 -20.50 -24.70 -5.69
CA GLY A 29 -21.04 -25.57 -4.65
C GLY A 29 -21.06 -27.04 -5.06
N PHE A 30 -20.72 -27.92 -4.11
CA PHE A 30 -20.64 -29.36 -4.31
C PHE A 30 -21.33 -30.12 -3.17
N PHE A 31 -21.70 -31.38 -3.44
CA PHE A 31 -22.22 -32.34 -2.47
C PHE A 31 -23.45 -31.85 -1.68
N ASN A 32 -24.44 -31.26 -2.37
CA ASN A 32 -25.57 -30.58 -1.74
C ASN A 32 -25.11 -29.50 -0.76
N GLU A 33 -24.26 -28.60 -1.25
CA GLU A 33 -23.74 -27.43 -0.53
C GLU A 33 -22.94 -27.77 0.73
N ARG A 34 -22.35 -28.98 0.78
CA ARG A 34 -21.45 -29.37 1.89
C ARG A 34 -20.02 -28.91 1.66
N LEU A 35 -19.68 -28.52 0.44
CA LEU A 35 -18.43 -27.84 0.12
C LEU A 35 -18.76 -26.71 -0.84
N GLY A 36 -18.44 -25.49 -0.47
CA GLY A 36 -18.59 -24.31 -1.29
C GLY A 36 -17.30 -23.51 -1.29
N PHE A 37 -16.93 -22.95 -2.43
CA PHE A 37 -15.87 -21.95 -2.46
C PHE A 37 -16.22 -20.81 -3.40
N VAL A 38 -15.90 -19.60 -2.94
CA VAL A 38 -15.97 -18.36 -3.71
C VAL A 38 -14.54 -17.88 -3.88
N VAL A 39 -14.13 -17.67 -5.12
CA VAL A 39 -12.83 -17.07 -5.45
C VAL A 39 -13.09 -15.84 -6.28
N THR A 40 -12.50 -14.72 -5.88
CA THR A 40 -12.55 -13.45 -6.61
C THR A 40 -11.12 -12.99 -6.85
N TYR A 41 -10.83 -12.60 -8.08
CA TYR A 41 -9.66 -11.81 -8.43
C TYR A 41 -10.14 -10.41 -8.82
N TYR A 42 -9.47 -9.39 -8.30
CA TYR A 42 -9.75 -7.99 -8.60
C TYR A 42 -8.48 -7.25 -8.99
N ASP A 43 -8.64 -6.17 -9.72
CA ASP A 43 -7.59 -5.23 -10.09
C ASP A 43 -8.21 -3.84 -10.26
N ASN A 44 -7.76 -2.94 -9.41
CA ASN A 44 -8.27 -1.59 -9.24
C ASN A 44 -7.14 -0.60 -9.51
N SER A 45 -7.35 0.34 -10.42
CA SER A 45 -6.48 1.50 -10.62
C SER A 45 -7.23 2.76 -10.20
N THR A 46 -6.68 3.47 -9.22
CA THR A 46 -7.17 4.78 -8.81
C THR A 46 -6.20 5.82 -9.34
N VAL A 47 -6.72 6.78 -10.09
CA VAL A 47 -5.98 7.91 -10.65
C VAL A 47 -6.48 9.22 -10.05
N ASP A 48 -5.64 10.24 -10.13
CA ASP A 48 -5.99 11.62 -9.81
C ASP A 48 -6.33 11.88 -8.33
N GLN A 49 -5.75 11.15 -7.36
CA GLN A 49 -6.00 11.39 -5.94
C GLN A 49 -5.63 12.82 -5.53
N ILE A 50 -6.54 13.55 -4.89
CA ILE A 50 -6.30 14.95 -4.55
C ILE A 50 -5.57 15.04 -3.21
N MET A 51 -4.26 15.29 -3.25
CA MET A 51 -3.43 15.34 -2.03
C MET A 51 -2.51 16.56 -1.98
N PRO A 52 -2.15 17.05 -0.77
CA PRO A 52 -1.12 18.06 -0.62
C PRO A 52 0.26 17.46 -0.90
N VAL A 53 0.93 17.96 -1.94
CA VAL A 53 2.29 17.57 -2.32
C VAL A 53 3.26 18.67 -1.87
N GLN A 54 4.39 18.30 -1.27
CA GLN A 54 5.44 19.26 -0.93
C GLN A 54 6.09 19.79 -2.21
N ILE A 55 6.26 21.11 -2.28
CA ILE A 55 6.89 21.77 -3.44
C ILE A 55 8.06 22.65 -2.99
N SER A 56 8.90 23.05 -3.93
CA SER A 56 10.05 23.92 -3.64
C SER A 56 9.60 25.23 -3.00
N ARG A 57 10.22 25.58 -1.87
CA ARG A 57 10.00 26.85 -1.15
C ARG A 57 10.33 28.08 -2.01
N ALA A 58 11.10 27.92 -3.10
CA ALA A 58 11.37 28.98 -4.06
C ALA A 58 10.10 29.53 -4.73
N THR A 59 9.01 28.75 -4.75
CA THR A 59 7.70 29.18 -5.27
C THR A 59 6.96 30.16 -4.35
N GLY A 60 7.45 30.36 -3.12
CA GLY A 60 6.74 31.12 -2.07
C GLY A 60 5.76 30.30 -1.25
N TYR A 61 5.61 29.01 -1.54
CA TYR A 61 4.75 28.05 -0.83
C TYR A 61 5.54 26.82 -0.41
N THR A 62 5.04 26.06 0.58
CA THR A 62 5.65 24.79 0.98
C THR A 62 4.92 23.57 0.44
N SER A 63 3.67 23.73 0.00
CA SER A 63 2.88 22.64 -0.58
C SER A 63 1.89 23.16 -1.64
N ARG A 64 1.45 22.26 -2.52
CA ARG A 64 0.39 22.49 -3.50
C ARG A 64 -0.57 21.30 -3.46
N VAL A 65 -1.87 21.56 -3.57
CA VAL A 65 -2.86 20.48 -3.73
C VAL A 65 -2.86 20.05 -5.20
N LEU A 66 -2.61 18.78 -5.49
CA LEU A 66 -2.50 18.26 -6.84
C LEU A 66 -3.18 16.90 -6.93
N ASN A 67 -3.53 16.51 -8.15
CA ASN A 67 -3.85 15.13 -8.48
C ASN A 67 -2.52 14.34 -8.44
N ALA A 68 -2.38 13.44 -7.47
CA ALA A 68 -1.10 12.98 -6.93
C ALA A 68 -0.47 11.81 -7.68
N GLY A 69 -1.22 11.09 -8.53
CA GLY A 69 -0.69 9.99 -9.35
C GLY A 69 -1.70 8.91 -9.70
N GLU A 70 -1.19 7.69 -9.88
CA GLU A 70 -1.94 6.44 -10.07
C GLU A 70 -1.46 5.41 -9.03
N VAL A 71 -2.42 4.79 -8.34
CA VAL A 71 -2.17 3.68 -7.41
C VAL A 71 -3.00 2.49 -7.85
N ARG A 72 -2.34 1.36 -8.05
CA ARG A 72 -2.96 0.09 -8.42
C ARG A 72 -3.04 -0.84 -7.22
N ASN A 73 -4.17 -1.49 -7.03
CA ASN A 73 -4.38 -2.54 -6.04
C ASN A 73 -4.99 -3.77 -6.72
N TRP A 74 -4.35 -4.93 -6.58
CA TRP A 74 -4.86 -6.18 -7.15
C TRP A 74 -4.66 -7.33 -6.19
N GLY A 75 -5.57 -8.29 -6.24
CA GLY A 75 -5.59 -9.31 -5.22
C GLY A 75 -6.48 -10.49 -5.53
N THR A 76 -6.45 -11.43 -4.60
CA THR A 76 -7.30 -12.62 -4.64
C THR A 76 -7.95 -12.79 -3.28
N GLU A 77 -9.25 -13.03 -3.31
CA GLU A 77 -10.07 -13.34 -2.15
C GLU A 77 -10.63 -14.75 -2.31
N LEU A 78 -10.59 -15.52 -1.22
CA LEU A 78 -11.11 -16.88 -1.15
C LEU A 78 -12.00 -16.99 0.09
N LEU A 79 -13.20 -17.51 -0.12
CA LEU A 79 -14.07 -17.99 0.94
C LEU A 79 -14.33 -19.48 0.71
N LEU A 80 -13.96 -20.31 1.68
CA LEU A 80 -14.22 -21.74 1.70
C LEU A 80 -15.22 -22.06 2.80
N ASN A 81 -16.30 -22.75 2.45
CA ASN A 81 -17.29 -23.28 3.38
C ASN A 81 -17.33 -24.79 3.26
N ALA A 82 -17.26 -25.52 4.37
CA ALA A 82 -17.32 -26.97 4.39
C ALA A 82 -18.16 -27.49 5.56
N THR A 83 -18.98 -28.51 5.31
CA THR A 83 -19.69 -29.29 6.33
C THR A 83 -19.12 -30.72 6.36
N PRO A 84 -17.89 -30.92 6.86
CA PRO A 84 -17.22 -32.22 6.82
C PRO A 84 -18.02 -33.31 7.55
N VAL A 85 -18.76 -32.95 8.61
CA VAL A 85 -19.59 -33.90 9.38
C VAL A 85 -21.05 -33.50 9.29
N ARG A 86 -21.91 -34.44 8.88
CA ARG A 86 -23.38 -34.36 8.93
C ARG A 86 -23.87 -35.79 9.08
N MET A 87 -24.29 -36.14 10.30
CA MET A 87 -24.76 -37.47 10.67
C MET A 87 -26.26 -37.45 10.96
N ASP A 88 -26.94 -38.57 10.74
CA ASP A 88 -28.40 -38.69 10.95
C ASP A 88 -28.81 -38.54 12.42
N ASN A 89 -27.86 -38.75 13.35
CA ASN A 89 -28.05 -38.52 14.78
C ASN A 89 -28.10 -37.02 15.16
N GLY A 90 -28.01 -36.12 14.18
CA GLY A 90 -28.08 -34.67 14.35
C GLY A 90 -26.73 -33.98 14.49
N LEU A 91 -25.61 -34.71 14.54
CA LEU A 91 -24.29 -34.07 14.60
C LEU A 91 -23.94 -33.44 13.25
N ARG A 92 -23.74 -32.11 13.26
CA ARG A 92 -23.27 -31.33 12.12
C ARG A 92 -22.09 -30.47 12.54
N TRP A 93 -21.03 -30.46 11.74
CA TRP A 93 -19.88 -29.59 11.94
C TRP A 93 -19.63 -28.80 10.66
N ASP A 94 -19.68 -27.48 10.78
CA ASP A 94 -19.43 -26.53 9.71
C ASP A 94 -18.10 -25.79 9.97
N VAL A 95 -17.35 -25.56 8.91
CA VAL A 95 -16.05 -24.88 8.90
C VAL A 95 -16.10 -23.81 7.80
N THR A 96 -15.73 -22.59 8.16
CA THR A 96 -15.57 -21.48 7.21
C THR A 96 -14.15 -20.96 7.31
N LEU A 97 -13.50 -20.78 6.17
CA LEU A 97 -12.18 -20.18 6.04
C LEU A 97 -12.26 -19.04 5.04
N ASN A 98 -11.81 -17.86 5.45
CA ASN A 98 -11.61 -16.71 4.59
C ASN A 98 -10.12 -16.44 4.45
N TRP A 99 -9.68 -16.14 3.23
CA TRP A 99 -8.31 -15.75 2.93
C TRP A 99 -8.33 -14.61 1.91
N ALA A 100 -7.44 -13.64 2.09
CA ALA A 100 -7.28 -12.54 1.16
C ALA A 100 -5.80 -12.19 1.02
N LYS A 101 -5.41 -11.78 -0.19
CA LYS A 101 -4.11 -11.18 -0.46
C LYS A 101 -4.30 -9.98 -1.39
N ASN A 102 -3.92 -8.81 -0.91
CA ASN A 102 -3.82 -7.59 -1.70
C ASN A 102 -2.35 -7.29 -2.02
N ASN A 103 -2.09 -6.81 -3.22
CA ASN A 103 -0.83 -6.17 -3.57
C ASN A 103 -1.16 -4.74 -4.01
N SER A 104 -0.28 -3.80 -3.65
CA SER A 104 -0.42 -2.40 -4.00
C SER A 104 0.84 -1.95 -4.76
N GLU A 105 0.70 -0.98 -5.66
CA GLU A 105 1.80 -0.35 -6.38
C GLU A 105 1.47 1.11 -6.69
N VAL A 106 2.44 2.00 -6.44
CA VAL A 106 2.39 3.38 -6.93
C VAL A 106 2.90 3.39 -8.36
N VAL A 107 1.99 3.49 -9.33
CA VAL A 107 2.29 3.37 -10.76
C VAL A 107 2.92 4.66 -11.28
N GLU A 108 2.32 5.79 -10.93
CA GLU A 108 2.82 7.11 -11.28
C GLU A 108 2.59 8.10 -10.13
N LEU A 109 3.35 9.19 -10.15
CA LEU A 109 3.14 10.36 -9.31
C LEU A 109 3.08 11.60 -10.20
N TYR A 110 2.54 12.70 -9.67
CA TYR A 110 2.43 13.96 -10.40
C TYR A 110 3.76 14.41 -11.03
N GLY A 111 3.77 14.62 -12.35
CA GLY A 111 4.95 15.09 -13.08
C GLY A 111 6.07 14.06 -13.08
N ASP A 112 7.28 14.50 -12.70
CA ASP A 112 8.48 13.65 -12.63
C ASP A 112 8.84 13.29 -11.18
N LEU A 113 7.86 13.30 -10.27
CA LEU A 113 8.11 12.93 -8.88
C LEU A 113 8.37 11.42 -8.77
N GLU A 114 9.48 11.05 -8.12
CA GLU A 114 9.81 9.66 -7.81
C GLU A 114 9.23 9.21 -6.45
N THR A 115 9.00 10.16 -5.54
CA THR A 115 8.47 9.88 -4.20
C THR A 115 7.64 11.03 -3.65
N LEU A 116 6.65 10.68 -2.83
CA LEU A 116 5.85 11.56 -2.02
C LEU A 116 5.89 11.07 -0.57
N VAL A 117 6.37 11.90 0.35
CA VAL A 117 6.39 11.59 1.79
C VAL A 117 4.99 11.71 2.37
N LEU A 118 4.42 10.59 2.80
CA LEU A 118 3.11 10.47 3.45
C LEU A 118 3.20 10.71 4.96
N GLY A 119 4.34 10.38 5.55
CA GLY A 119 4.63 10.61 6.97
C GLY A 119 6.12 10.41 7.27
N THR A 120 6.58 11.02 8.36
CA THR A 120 7.98 10.90 8.81
C THR A 120 8.01 10.56 10.29
N TYR A 121 8.85 9.61 10.67
CA TYR A 121 9.13 9.26 12.05
C TYR A 121 10.65 9.09 12.23
N TRP A 122 11.29 10.03 12.92
CA TRP A 122 12.75 10.13 13.05
C TRP A 122 13.46 10.13 11.69
N SER A 123 14.24 9.07 11.41
CA SER A 123 14.99 8.89 10.16
C SER A 123 14.27 7.98 9.15
N LEU A 124 13.00 7.67 9.40
CA LEU A 124 12.17 6.84 8.53
C LEU A 124 11.06 7.69 7.89
N ASN A 125 10.94 7.61 6.58
CA ASN A 125 9.80 8.11 5.84
C ASN A 125 8.86 6.96 5.48
N ILE A 126 7.56 7.24 5.55
CA ILE A 126 6.52 6.46 4.88
C ILE A 126 6.27 7.19 3.57
N GLU A 127 6.54 6.54 2.45
CA GLU A 127 6.52 7.13 1.12
C GLU A 127 5.51 6.43 0.21
N ALA A 128 4.86 7.22 -0.65
CA ALA A 128 4.37 6.72 -1.92
C ALA A 128 5.54 6.88 -2.91
N ARG A 129 6.17 5.78 -3.29
CA ARG A 129 7.34 5.76 -4.16
C ARG A 129 7.02 4.99 -5.43
N LYS A 130 7.30 5.59 -6.58
CA LYS A 130 7.00 4.98 -7.88
C LYS A 130 7.62 3.58 -7.99
N GLY A 131 6.82 2.60 -8.41
CA GLY A 131 7.20 1.19 -8.55
C GLY A 131 7.22 0.39 -7.23
N GLU A 132 6.94 1.02 -6.09
CA GLU A 132 6.88 0.36 -4.79
C GLU A 132 5.44 0.27 -4.28
N PRO A 133 5.15 -0.63 -3.32
CA PRO A 133 3.86 -0.64 -2.64
C PRO A 133 3.54 0.70 -2.00
N TYR A 134 2.28 1.12 -2.09
CA TYR A 134 1.83 2.32 -1.42
C TYR A 134 2.08 2.20 0.09
N GLY A 135 2.78 3.19 0.66
CA GLY A 135 3.20 3.14 2.06
C GLY A 135 4.55 2.48 2.32
N ALA A 136 5.47 2.54 1.36
CA ALA A 136 6.82 2.02 1.50
C ALA A 136 7.57 2.73 2.63
N PHE A 137 8.19 1.95 3.51
CA PHE A 137 9.11 2.44 4.52
C PHE A 137 10.46 2.71 3.86
N TYR A 138 10.85 3.98 3.79
CA TYR A 138 12.11 4.41 3.20
C TYR A 138 12.99 5.05 4.26
N GLY A 139 14.19 4.53 4.44
CA GLY A 139 15.11 5.04 5.45
C GLY A 139 16.43 4.28 5.52
N ILE A 140 17.20 4.62 6.54
CA ILE A 140 18.51 4.01 6.80
C ILE A 140 18.30 2.67 7.52
N GLY A 141 18.80 1.59 6.93
CA GLY A 141 18.91 0.29 7.57
C GLY A 141 20.32 0.05 8.09
N TYR A 142 20.58 -1.14 8.63
CA TYR A 142 21.94 -1.53 8.99
C TYR A 142 22.72 -2.08 7.78
N LYS A 143 24.05 -1.98 7.88
CA LYS A 143 24.99 -2.48 6.89
C LYS A 143 25.32 -3.95 7.16
N TYR A 144 25.32 -4.74 6.09
CA TYR A 144 25.67 -6.15 6.12
C TYR A 144 26.87 -6.42 5.22
N ASP A 145 27.64 -7.46 5.53
CA ASP A 145 28.68 -7.98 4.62
C ASP A 145 28.07 -8.80 3.47
N GLU A 146 28.91 -9.25 2.53
CA GLU A 146 28.49 -10.05 1.37
C GLU A 146 27.86 -11.41 1.75
N ASN A 147 28.10 -11.88 2.98
CA ASN A 147 27.55 -13.13 3.51
C ASN A 147 26.26 -12.91 4.31
N GLY A 148 25.79 -11.66 4.44
CA GLY A 148 24.60 -11.29 5.20
C GLY A 148 24.83 -11.14 6.70
N ASN A 149 26.08 -11.04 7.17
CA ASN A 149 26.38 -10.76 8.58
C ASN A 149 26.28 -9.25 8.86
N LEU A 150 25.66 -8.91 9.99
CA LEU A 150 25.56 -7.53 10.47
C LEU A 150 26.95 -6.97 10.79
N LEU A 151 27.31 -5.83 10.19
CA LEU A 151 28.53 -5.12 10.52
C LEU A 151 28.33 -4.30 11.79
N VAL A 152 29.29 -4.38 12.70
CA VAL A 152 29.32 -3.65 13.97
C VAL A 152 30.63 -2.87 14.09
N ASP A 153 30.59 -1.77 14.85
CA ASP A 153 31.78 -0.99 15.20
C ASP A 153 32.60 -1.66 16.33
N ASP A 154 33.70 -1.02 16.72
CA ASP A 154 34.61 -1.51 17.76
C ASP A 154 33.95 -1.64 19.14
N ASP A 155 32.87 -0.89 19.38
CA ASP A 155 32.06 -0.92 20.62
C ASP A 155 30.91 -1.95 20.54
N GLY A 156 30.73 -2.60 19.38
CA GLY A 156 29.71 -3.61 19.14
C GLY A 156 28.35 -3.06 18.70
N TYR A 157 28.27 -1.77 18.36
CA TYR A 157 27.04 -1.17 17.83
C TYR A 157 26.89 -1.45 16.33
N PRO A 158 25.67 -1.71 15.84
CA PRO A 158 25.41 -1.86 14.40
C PRO A 158 25.84 -0.62 13.61
N ILE A 159 26.49 -0.85 12.47
CA ILE A 159 26.85 0.20 11.53
C ILE A 159 25.66 0.47 10.60
N ASP A 160 25.26 1.74 10.50
CA ASP A 160 24.24 2.18 9.56
C ASP A 160 24.70 2.06 8.10
N ASP A 161 23.76 1.71 7.23
CA ASP A 161 23.96 1.77 5.79
C ASP A 161 24.00 3.24 5.35
N PRO A 162 25.05 3.70 4.64
CA PRO A 162 25.10 5.09 4.18
C PRO A 162 24.00 5.43 3.15
N GLU A 163 23.37 4.43 2.54
CA GLU A 163 22.28 4.62 1.57
C GLU A 163 20.92 4.26 2.17
N ALA A 164 19.97 5.20 2.05
CA ALA A 164 18.58 4.94 2.37
C ALA A 164 17.98 3.99 1.33
N LYS A 165 17.15 3.05 1.78
CA LYS A 165 16.51 2.03 0.94
C LYS A 165 15.09 1.75 1.41
N VAL A 166 14.34 1.02 0.59
CA VAL A 166 13.05 0.46 0.99
C VAL A 166 13.29 -0.65 2.01
N LEU A 167 12.66 -0.52 3.18
CA LEU A 167 12.80 -1.41 4.33
C LEU A 167 11.55 -2.28 4.57
N GLY A 168 10.53 -2.12 3.72
CA GLY A 168 9.24 -2.80 3.84
C GLY A 168 8.09 -1.85 3.50
N ASN A 169 6.88 -2.25 3.84
CA ASN A 169 5.67 -1.43 3.74
C ASN A 169 4.64 -1.92 4.78
N TYR A 170 3.52 -1.22 4.93
CA TYR A 170 2.49 -1.58 5.92
C TYR A 170 1.43 -2.59 5.44
N ASN A 171 1.54 -3.10 4.21
CA ASN A 171 0.62 -4.11 3.67
C ASN A 171 1.05 -5.54 4.00
#